data_AF-A0A0C1Y398-F1
#
_entry.id   AF-A0A0C1Y398-F1
#
_cell.length_a   1.000
_cell.length_b   1.000
_cell.length_c   1.000
_cell.angle_alpha   90.00
_cell.angle_beta   90.00
_cell.angle_gamma   90.00
#
_symmetry.space_group_name_H-M   'P 1'
#
loop_
_entity.id
_entity.type
_entity.pdbx_description
1 polymer ?
#
loop_
_entity_poly.entity_id
_entity_poly.type
_entity_poly.pdbx_seq_one_letter_code
_entity_poly.pdbx_strand_id
1 'polypeptide(L)' 'MSKIRVGDTVAFRRDVAGKCASGEVAKYRGVVTGIAGEWLFIEETGGKTKVMPIVQMTRVGPNGALLELV' A
#
# COMPACT_ATOMS: atom_id res chain seq x y z
N MET A 1 14.15 7.25 5.30
CA MET A 1 13.19 6.66 4.36
C MET A 1 13.40 5.16 4.35
N SER A 2 12.40 4.37 4.78
CA SER A 2 12.46 2.92 4.60
C SER A 2 12.57 2.64 3.09
N LYS A 3 13.62 1.94 2.67
CA LYS A 3 13.84 1.59 1.27
C LYS A 3 12.84 0.48 0.91
N ILE A 4 11.73 0.85 0.29
CA ILE A 4 10.78 -0.09 -0.32
C ILE A 4 11.51 -0.88 -1.40
N ARG A 5 11.26 -2.19 -1.47
CA ARG A 5 11.86 -3.12 -2.41
C ARG A 5 10.78 -3.92 -3.13
N VAL A 6 11.13 -4.42 -4.30
CA VAL A 6 10.33 -5.44 -4.98
C VAL A 6 10.31 -6.70 -4.10
N GLY A 7 9.12 -7.30 -3.97
CA GLY A 7 8.83 -8.41 -3.06
C GLY A 7 8.28 -7.99 -1.70
N ASP A 8 8.36 -6.70 -1.36
CA ASP A 8 7.82 -6.22 -0.08
C ASP A 8 6.29 -6.35 -0.04
N THR A 9 5.77 -6.76 1.10
CA THR A 9 4.32 -6.77 1.35
C THR A 9 3.90 -5.43 1.92
N VAL A 10 2.83 -4.87 1.37
CA VAL A 10 2.18 -3.65 1.84
C VAL A 10 0.77 -3.93 2.33
N ALA A 11 0.38 -3.28 3.42
CA ALA A 11 -0.96 -3.33 3.97
C ALA A 11 -1.39 -1.95 4.46
N PHE A 12 -2.69 -1.73 4.69
CA PHE A 12 -3.09 -0.50 5.36
C PHE A 12 -2.54 -0.44 6.78
N ARG A 13 -2.11 0.76 7.18
CA ARG A 13 -1.64 1.03 8.53
C ARG A 13 -2.71 0.62 9.53
N ARG A 14 -2.33 -0.10 10.60
CA ARG A 14 -3.29 -0.66 11.57
C ARG A 14 -4.24 0.39 12.17
N ASP A 15 -3.72 1.60 12.44
CA ASP A 15 -4.50 2.71 12.98
C ASP A 15 -5.55 3.24 11.98
N VAL A 16 -5.24 3.25 10.68
CA VAL A 16 -6.18 3.61 9.61
C VAL A 16 -7.20 2.51 9.39
N ALA A 17 -6.75 1.25 9.31
CA ALA A 17 -7.64 0.11 9.17
C ALA A 17 -8.66 0.06 10.32
N GLY A 18 -8.24 0.36 11.55
CA GLY A 18 -9.12 0.45 12.71
C GLY A 18 -10.15 1.58 12.63
N LYS A 19 -9.82 2.70 11.98
CA LYS A 19 -10.73 3.85 11.83
C LYS A 19 -11.74 3.69 10.68
N CYS A 20 -11.38 2.95 9.63
CA CYS A 20 -12.24 2.79 8.45
C CYS A 20 -13.42 1.84 8.66
N ALA A 21 -13.47 1.09 9.78
CA ALA A 21 -14.52 0.11 10.12
C ALA A 21 -14.88 -0.89 8.98
N SER A 22 -14.00 -1.02 7.98
CA SER A 22 -14.19 -1.87 6.81
C SER A 22 -13.26 -3.08 6.90
N GLY A 23 -13.85 -4.27 6.84
CA GLY A 23 -13.11 -5.54 6.85
C GLY A 23 -12.18 -5.71 5.64
N GLU A 24 -12.51 -5.08 4.51
CA GLU A 24 -11.67 -5.13 3.30
C GLU A 24 -10.37 -4.36 3.47
N VAL A 25 -10.43 -3.19 4.13
CA VAL A 25 -9.24 -2.37 4.43
C VAL A 25 -8.31 -3.11 5.40
N ALA A 26 -8.87 -3.80 6.40
CA ALA A 26 -8.07 -4.58 7.35
C ALA A 26 -7.40 -5.81 6.69
N LYS A 27 -8.08 -6.44 5.73
CA LYS A 27 -7.61 -7.65 5.03
C LYS A 27 -6.73 -7.36 3.83
N TYR A 28 -6.69 -6.11 3.37
CA TYR A 28 -5.90 -5.73 2.21
C TYR A 28 -4.43 -6.13 2.36
N ARG A 29 -3.93 -6.87 1.37
CA ARG A 29 -2.51 -7.15 1.20
C ARG A 29 -2.16 -6.99 -0.27
N GLY A 30 -1.05 -6.30 -0.52
CA GLY A 30 -0.45 -6.17 -1.83
C GLY A 30 1.04 -6.47 -1.76
N VAL A 31 1.62 -6.92 -2.87
CA VAL A 31 3.06 -7.16 -3.00
C VAL A 31 3.63 -6.17 -4.00
N VAL A 32 4.73 -5.51 -3.68
CA VAL A 32 5.43 -4.65 -4.62
C VAL A 32 6.07 -5.52 -5.70
N THR A 33 5.57 -5.44 -6.93
CA THR A 33 6.07 -6.22 -8.06
C THR A 33 7.02 -5.43 -8.94
N GLY A 34 7.04 -4.10 -8.81
CA GLY A 34 7.92 -3.24 -9.59
C GLY A 34 8.10 -1.86 -8.97
N ILE A 35 9.25 -1.26 -9.27
CA ILE A 35 9.58 0.12 -8.93
C ILE A 35 10.17 0.76 -10.19
N ALA A 36 9.57 1.85 -10.66
CA ALA A 36 10.07 2.60 -11.81
C ALA A 36 10.15 4.09 -11.45
N GLY A 37 11.37 4.59 -11.21
CA GLY A 37 11.57 5.93 -10.67
C GLY A 37 10.84 6.10 -9.34
N GLU A 38 9.92 7.06 -9.28
CA GLU A 38 9.12 7.39 -8.10
C GLU A 38 7.77 6.65 -8.04
N TRP A 39 7.59 5.62 -8.88
CA TRP A 39 6.33 4.86 -8.98
C TRP A 39 6.49 3.42 -8.50
N LEU A 40 5.44 2.94 -7.84
CA LEU A 40 5.30 1.57 -7.36
C LEU A 40 4.21 0.85 -8.11
N PHE A 41 4.49 -0.41 -8.41
CA PHE A 41 3.54 -1.38 -8.93
C PHE A 41 3.27 -2.37 -7.82
N ILE A 42 2.02 -2.47 -7.40
CA ILE A 42 1.57 -3.30 -6.29
C ILE A 42 0.55 -4.29 -6.85
N GLU A 43 0.81 -5.57 -6.71
CA GLU A 43 -0.13 -6.62 -7.03
C GLU A 43 -0.95 -6.98 -5.79
N GLU A 44 -2.25 -6.75 -5.85
CA GLU A 44 -3.19 -7.06 -4.78
C GLU A 44 -3.50 -8.56 -4.78
N THR A 45 -3.87 -9.10 -3.61
CA THR A 45 -4.19 -10.54 -3.44
C THR A 45 -5.32 -11.03 -4.38
N GLY A 46 -6.13 -10.11 -4.93
CA GLY A 46 -7.16 -10.41 -5.94
C GLY A 46 -6.67 -10.37 -7.40
N GLY A 47 -5.36 -10.32 -7.66
CA GLY A 47 -4.77 -10.25 -9.01
C GLY A 47 -4.92 -8.90 -9.70
N LYS A 48 -5.33 -7.86 -8.95
CA LYS A 48 -5.40 -6.49 -9.48
C LYS A 48 -4.07 -5.79 -9.27
N THR A 49 -3.57 -5.16 -10.33
CA THR A 49 -2.38 -4.30 -10.24
C THR A 49 -2.78 -2.87 -9.95
N LYS A 50 -2.21 -2.31 -8.89
CA LYS A 50 -2.32 -0.91 -8.52
C LYS A 50 -1.00 -0.21 -8.77
N VAL A 51 -1.06 0.98 -9.37
CA VAL A 51 0.11 1.82 -9.63
C VAL A 51 -0.04 3.11 -8.84
N MET A 52 0.98 3.50 -8.08
CA MET A 52 0.94 4.74 -7.32
C MET A 52 2.33 5.33 -7.06
N PRO A 53 2.44 6.65 -6.81
CA PRO A 53 3.71 7.27 -6.43
C PRO A 53 4.18 6.81 -5.04
N ILE A 54 5.49 6.64 -4.86
CA ILE A 54 6.13 6.27 -3.58
C ILE A 54 5.73 7.25 -2.46
N VAL A 55 5.66 8.54 -2.77
CA VAL A 55 5.28 9.60 -1.81
C VAL A 55 3.87 9.43 -1.23
N GLN A 56 2.98 8.72 -1.94
CA GLN A 56 1.62 8.46 -1.47
C GLN A 56 1.54 7.28 -0.50
N MET A 57 2.54 6.40 -0.44
CA MET A 57 2.59 5.38 0.62
C MET A 57 2.70 6.00 2.02
N THR A 58 3.35 7.16 2.13
CA THR A 58 3.70 7.77 3.42
C THR A 58 2.81 8.95 3.81
N ARG A 59 1.95 9.45 2.91
CA ARG A 59 1.09 10.61 3.16
C ARG A 59 -0.38 10.21 3.27
N VAL A 60 -1.02 10.70 4.33
CA VAL A 60 -2.48 10.73 4.46
C VAL A 60 -3.01 11.68 3.40
N GLY A 61 -3.33 11.15 2.22
CA GLY A 61 -4.11 11.89 1.23
C GLY A 61 -5.59 11.93 1.64
N PRO A 62 -6.38 12.89 1.14
CA PRO A 62 -7.83 12.97 1.37
C PRO A 62 -8.58 11.68 0.98
N ASN A 63 -7.98 10.88 0.08
CA ASN A 63 -8.53 9.60 -0.42
C ASN A 63 -7.98 8.36 0.32
N GLY A 64 -7.32 8.53 1.47
CA GLY A 64 -7.35 7.54 2.56
C GLY A 64 -6.68 6.19 2.35
N ALA A 65 -5.49 6.11 1.72
CA ALA A 65 -4.72 4.87 1.74
C ALA A 65 -3.30 5.06 2.26
N LEU A 66 -3.13 4.96 3.59
CA LEU A 66 -1.83 4.77 4.21
C LEU A 66 -1.45 3.30 4.12
N LEU A 67 -0.54 2.97 3.21
CA LEU A 67 0.06 1.64 3.12
C LEU A 67 1.40 1.61 3.88
N GLU A 68 1.56 0.70 4.83
CA GLU A 68 2.81 0.40 5.52
C GLU A 68 3.42 -0.91 5.03
N LEU A 69 4.75 -1.01 5.11
CA LEU A 69 5.47 -2.27 4.97
C LEU A 69 5.10 -3.18 6.14
N VAL A 70 4.73 -4.43 5.85
CA VAL A 70 4.36 -5.45 6.85
C VAL A 70 5.52 -6.38 7.12
#